data_AF-A0A497AYB3-F1
#
_entry.id   AF-A0A497AYB3-F1
#
_cell.length_a   1.000
_cell.length_b   1.000
_cell.length_c   1.000
_cell.angle_alpha   90.00
_cell.angle_beta   90.00
_cell.angle_gamma   90.00
#
_symmetry.space_group_name_H-M   'P 1'
#
loop_
_entity.id
_entity.type
_entity.pdbx_description
1 polymer ?
#
loop_
_entity_poly.entity_id
_entity_poly.type
_entity_poly.pdbx_seq_one_letter_code
_entity_poly.pdbx_strand_id
1 'polypeptide(L)' 'MLIPSFTISALDQSRALVQGIKALDVIETGNPLEREVALLLQKAFELRLQEMADAVSTWDICEILSIGLDARVH' A
#
# COMPACT_ATOMS: atom_id res chain seq x y z
N MET A 1 2.57 -22.98 14.19
CA MET A 1 1.86 -22.67 12.93
C MET A 1 2.88 -22.01 12.00
N LEU A 2 3.12 -22.59 10.82
CA LEU A 2 3.99 -22.00 9.79
C LEU A 2 3.16 -20.96 9.03
N ILE A 3 3.50 -19.67 9.16
CA ILE A 3 2.99 -18.66 8.24
C ILE A 3 3.56 -19.05 6.86
N PRO A 4 2.71 -19.36 5.86
CA PRO A 4 3.19 -19.74 4.53
C PRO A 4 4.07 -18.61 3.97
N SER A 5 5.16 -18.96 3.29
CA SER A 5 6.05 -17.99 2.62
C SER A 5 5.30 -17.07 1.64
N PHE A 6 4.18 -17.54 1.08
CA PHE A 6 3.27 -16.75 0.25
C PHE A 6 2.64 -15.57 1.00
N THR A 7 2.31 -15.75 2.28
CA THR A 7 1.71 -14.73 3.15
C THR A 7 2.72 -13.63 3.50
N ILE A 8 4.00 -13.97 3.71
CA ILE A 8 5.07 -12.99 3.97
C ILE A 8 5.32 -12.14 2.71
N SER A 9 5.39 -12.77 1.54
CA SER A 9 5.54 -12.06 0.26
C SER A 9 4.39 -11.09 -0.03
N ALA A 10 3.15 -11.48 0.31
CA ALA A 10 1.99 -10.60 0.19
C ALA A 10 2.06 -9.41 1.17
N LEU A 11 2.46 -9.62 2.43
CA LEU A 11 2.66 -8.53 3.40
C LEU A 11 3.72 -7.52 2.95
N ASP A 12 4.85 -8.02 2.44
CA ASP A 12 5.94 -7.16 1.97
C ASP A 12 5.52 -6.34 0.74
N GLN A 13 4.78 -6.95 -0.20
CA GLN A 13 4.21 -6.26 -1.35
C GLN A 13 3.17 -5.21 -0.93
N SER A 14 2.26 -5.55 -0.02
CA SER A 14 1.28 -4.60 0.52
C SER A 14 1.98 -3.43 1.20
N ARG A 15 3.02 -3.67 2.00
CA ARG A 15 3.79 -2.60 2.66
C ARG A 15 4.46 -1.68 1.64
N ALA A 16 5.05 -2.23 0.58
CA ALA A 16 5.67 -1.43 -0.47
C ALA A 16 4.65 -0.54 -1.20
N LEU A 17 3.45 -1.06 -1.48
CA LEU A 17 2.37 -0.29 -2.10
C LEU A 17 1.88 0.86 -1.20
N VAL A 18 1.72 0.61 0.10
CA VAL A 18 1.35 1.64 1.09
C VAL A 18 2.41 2.74 1.18
N GLN A 19 3.69 2.38 1.16
CA GLN A 19 4.78 3.36 1.13
C GLN A 19 4.77 4.17 -0.17
N GLY A 20 4.48 3.53 -1.30
CA GLY A 20 4.30 4.20 -2.59
C GLY A 20 3.18 5.24 -2.55
N ILE A 21 2.01 4.90 -2.01
CA ILE A 21 0.88 5.84 -1.84
C ILE A 21 1.30 7.04 -0.99
N LYS A 22 1.92 6.80 0.17
CA LYS A 22 2.39 7.87 1.06
C LYS A 22 3.44 8.77 0.40
N ALA A 23 4.32 8.20 -0.43
CA ALA A 23 5.31 8.96 -1.16
C ALA A 23 4.67 9.84 -2.24
N LEU A 24 3.64 9.35 -2.93
CA LEU A 24 2.91 10.11 -3.95
C LEU A 24 2.10 11.26 -3.34
N ASP A 25 1.56 11.08 -2.14
CA ASP A 25 0.77 12.11 -1.43
C ASP A 25 1.60 13.35 -1.04
N VAL A 26 2.92 13.20 -0.89
CA VAL A 26 3.85 14.30 -0.56
C VAL A 26 4.58 14.89 -1.76
N ILE A 27 4.28 14.42 -2.99
CA ILE A 27 4.89 14.99 -4.20
C ILE A 27 4.29 16.36 -4.47
N GLU A 28 5.10 17.40 -4.27
CA GLU A 28 4.83 18.74 -4.77
C GLU A 28 5.50 18.92 -6.14
N THR A 29 4.69 18.92 -7.20
CA THR A 29 5.14 19.19 -8.57
C THR A 29 4.43 20.41 -9.13
N GLY A 30 5.19 21.30 -9.78
CA GLY A 30 4.67 22.44 -10.54
C GLY A 30 4.14 22.07 -11.93
N ASN A 31 4.27 20.80 -12.34
CA ASN A 31 3.85 20.31 -13.63
C ASN A 31 2.49 19.59 -13.52
N PRO A 32 1.43 20.08 -14.18
CA PRO A 32 0.10 19.45 -14.14
C PRO A 32 0.10 17.98 -14.59
N LEU A 33 0.95 17.61 -15.56
CA LEU A 33 1.03 16.24 -16.06
C LEU A 33 1.64 15.29 -15.02
N GLU A 34 2.68 15.73 -14.32
CA GLU A 34 3.29 14.93 -13.25
C GLU A 34 2.31 14.71 -12.10
N ARG A 35 1.49 15.73 -11.78
CA ARG A 35 0.42 15.60 -10.79
C ARG A 35 -0.63 14.59 -11.23
N GLU A 36 -1.04 14.62 -12.49
CA GLU A 36 -1.99 13.66 -13.06
C GLU A 36 -1.43 12.23 -13.03
N VAL A 37 -0.17 12.06 -13.42
CA VAL A 37 0.54 10.77 -13.34
C VAL A 37 0.64 10.27 -11.91
N ALA A 38 0.96 11.15 -10.94
CA ALA A 38 1.02 10.78 -9.53
C ALA A 38 -0.34 10.28 -9.01
N LEU A 39 -1.44 10.94 -9.37
CA LEU A 39 -2.80 10.50 -9.03
C LEU A 39 -3.16 9.16 -9.67
N LEU A 40 -2.78 8.94 -10.93
CA LEU A 40 -3.00 7.66 -11.61
C LEU A 40 -2.22 6.52 -10.94
N LEU A 41 -0.97 6.76 -10.58
CA LEU A 41 -0.13 5.80 -9.85
C LEU A 41 -0.70 5.50 -8.46
N GLN A 42 -1.15 6.51 -7.73
CA GLN A 42 -1.77 6.34 -6.42
C GLN A 42 -3.00 5.43 -6.52
N LYS A 43 -3.89 5.72 -7.48
CA LYS A 43 -5.09 4.92 -7.72
C LYS A 43 -4.78 3.48 -8.13
N ALA A 44 -3.71 3.27 -8.91
CA ALA A 44 -3.26 1.93 -9.29
C ALA A 44 -2.73 1.14 -8.07
N PHE A 45 -2.01 1.79 -7.15
CA PHE A 45 -1.53 1.14 -5.93
C PHE A 45 -2.66 0.79 -4.97
N GLU A 46 -3.65 1.68 -4.82
CA GLU A 46 -4.85 1.43 -4.01
C GLU A 46 -5.67 0.26 -4.57
N LEU A 47 -5.87 0.21 -5.90
CA LEU A 47 -6.56 -0.91 -6.55
C LEU A 47 -5.82 -2.24 -6.30
N ARG A 48 -4.48 -2.23 -6.42
CA ARG A 48 -3.68 -3.43 -6.20
C ARG A 48 -3.75 -3.91 -4.74
N LEU A 49 -3.79 -2.99 -3.77
CA LEU A 49 -4.00 -3.33 -2.37
C LEU A 49 -5.36 -3.98 -2.13
N GLN A 50 -6.42 -3.46 -2.77
CA GLN A 50 -7.75 -4.05 -2.70
C GLN A 50 -7.76 -5.48 -3.26
N GLU A 51 -7.21 -5.69 -4.45
CA GLU A 51 -7.11 -7.03 -5.06
C GLU A 51 -6.37 -8.03 -4.17
N MET A 52 -5.29 -7.57 -3.50
CA MET A 52 -4.51 -8.41 -2.59
C MET A 52 -5.29 -8.79 -1.34
N ALA A 53 -6.07 -7.87 -0.78
CA ALA A 53 -6.92 -8.16 0.37
C ALA A 53 -8.11 -9.05 -0.01
N ASP A 54 -8.73 -8.84 -1.17
CA ASP A 54 -9.80 -9.71 -1.67
C ASP A 54 -9.29 -11.15 -1.90
N ALA A 55 -8.03 -11.29 -2.37
CA ALA A 55 -7.39 -12.59 -2.58
C ALA A 55 -7.01 -13.29 -1.26
N VAL A 56 -6.78 -12.54 -0.19
CA VAL A 56 -6.47 -13.06 1.15
C VAL A 56 -7.69 -12.79 2.03
N SER A 57 -8.75 -13.62 1.89
CA SER A 57 -10.11 -13.40 2.44
C SER A 57 -10.22 -13.19 3.97
N THR A 58 -9.11 -13.09 4.69
CA THR A 58 -8.99 -12.87 6.13
C THR A 58 -8.32 -11.53 6.49
N TRP A 59 -7.90 -10.71 5.53
CA TRP A 59 -7.19 -9.45 5.80
C TRP A 59 -8.07 -8.24 5.57
N ASP A 60 -8.42 -7.56 6.66
CA ASP A 60 -9.02 -6.23 6.60
C ASP A 60 -7.93 -5.22 6.19
N ILE A 61 -8.13 -4.58 5.03
CA ILE A 61 -7.24 -3.54 4.50
C ILE A 61 -7.02 -2.44 5.54
N CYS A 62 -8.04 -2.12 6.33
CA CYS A 62 -7.96 -1.09 7.35
C CYS A 62 -6.92 -1.43 8.42
N GLU A 63 -6.79 -2.70 8.81
CA GLU A 63 -5.73 -3.14 9.73
C GLU A 63 -4.34 -3.06 9.08
N ILE A 64 -4.19 -3.46 7.81
CA ILE A 64 -2.91 -3.41 7.11
C ILE A 64 -2.40 -1.96 6.96
N LEU A 65 -3.29 -1.03 6.63
CA LEU A 65 -2.97 0.40 6.55
C LEU A 65 -2.59 0.98 7.93
N SER A 66 -3.16 0.44 9.00
CA SER A 66 -2.92 0.86 10.39
C SER A 66 -1.59 0.32 10.97
N ILE A 67 -1.18 -0.90 10.60
CA ILE A 67 0.09 -1.52 11.04
C ILE A 67 1.31 -0.69 10.59
N GLY A 68 1.19 0.06 9.48
CA GLY A 68 2.23 0.95 8.98
C GLY A 68 2.31 2.33 9.67
N LEU A 69 1.44 2.62 10.64
CA LEU A 69 1.44 3.87 11.42
C LEU A 69 2.05 3.69 12.82
N ASP A 70 1.88 2.51 13.45
CA ASP A 70 2.35 2.26 14.82
C ASP A 70 3.77 1.69 14.93
N ALA A 71 4.45 1.37 13.83
CA ALA A 71 5.85 0.92 13.85
C ALA A 71 6.88 2.03 14.19
N ARG A 72 6.42 3.18 14.72
CA ARG A 72 7.25 4.28 15.25
C ARG A 72 6.96 4.58 16.72
N VAL A 73 6.69 3.58 17.54
CA VAL A 73 6.78 3.72 19.00
C VAL A 73 7.51 2.51 19.58
N HIS A 74 8.76 2.76 19.99
CA HIS A 74 9.76 1.93 20.67
C HIS A 74 10.68 1.03 19.82
#